data_AF-A0A2U3APV2-F1
#
_entry.id   AF-A0A2U3APV2-F1
#
_cell.length_a   1.000
_cell.length_b   1.000
_cell.length_c   1.000
_cell.angle_alpha   90.00
_cell.angle_beta   90.00
_cell.angle_gamma   90.00
#
_symmetry.space_group_name_H-M   'P 1'
#
loop_
_entity.id
_entity.type
_entity.pdbx_description
1 polymer ?
#
loop_
_entity_poly.entity_id
_entity_poly.type
_entity_poly.pdbx_seq_one_letter_code
_entity_poly.pdbx_strand_id
1 'polypeptide(L)'
;MQQNAILSQMFDFSVVCTIKGEIVQFFTSNSIYEEKIKLHTTISSFEKELFQNSIFTHYKISTDKQSFLQKTWLNKRVLTYVIPSDDELFFGYNILETDEIENTKDTTSVKSAFIIKSNAMKKVAIQIDKAAKAGATTLLLGESGVGKEMAARAIYDTGTRQDQPFVAINCGALPETLIESELFGYIAGAFTGAHKDGKIGKFREANNGVLFLDEIAELPLSMQVKLLRVLQERVVTPIGSSKEFPIDVQIIAATNQSLINMVHDGKFREDLYYRLNIIPISIPPLRDRVSEIPELIEHFTRFYNKKYATTRQFTIEAIDFLCLQKWPGNVRELENFIERMTILADDDIMTMQQTRLFLDPPSSHQQEDKNLIFKSLMPLQEAQELIEEQLILMAMKKYNSLKLAANVLGISQPTMSRKYKKIKDNATNIFSTRTILENELNKRLRSTAVVASVTISPKILEDAVKNPKNPAFLQPLSDQLTQIYTREDDVEWGFIFYKDADNNIINLTSSADFVIPVGAIYYGSEIINDTISNAYEGVISVSPIYEDEYGSWKTCCAPLYDTNGKIVAILGFDYSKQYVKNALVYLSTSLNIVLT
;
A
#
# COMPACT_ATOMS: atom_id res chain seq x y z
N MET A 1 -44.41 2.57 3.04
CA MET A 1 -43.71 3.87 2.98
C MET A 1 -43.38 4.46 4.35
N GLN A 2 -44.31 4.50 5.33
CA GLN A 2 -44.03 5.04 6.66
C GLN A 2 -42.98 4.24 7.49
N GLN A 3 -42.98 2.90 7.43
CA GLN A 3 -41.94 2.08 8.09
C GLN A 3 -40.54 2.29 7.50
N ASN A 4 -40.43 2.45 6.17
CA ASN A 4 -39.15 2.63 5.49
C ASN A 4 -38.44 3.93 5.90
N ALA A 5 -39.20 5.01 6.12
CA ALA A 5 -38.65 6.30 6.54
C ALA A 5 -38.08 6.28 7.97
N ILE A 6 -38.68 5.46 8.85
CA ILE A 6 -38.22 5.29 10.24
C ILE A 6 -36.96 4.42 10.28
N LEU A 7 -36.93 3.33 9.50
CA LEU A 7 -35.77 2.43 9.45
C LEU A 7 -34.54 3.08 8.80
N SER A 8 -34.73 3.92 7.78
CA SER A 8 -33.64 4.70 7.17
C SER A 8 -33.06 5.81 8.06
N GLN A 9 -33.76 6.19 9.14
CA GLN A 9 -33.24 7.13 10.15
C GLN A 9 -32.49 6.41 11.28
N MET A 10 -32.70 5.11 11.45
CA MET A 10 -32.08 4.32 12.53
C MET A 10 -30.88 3.48 12.09
N PHE A 11 -30.80 3.13 10.80
CA PHE A 11 -29.77 2.27 10.23
C PHE A 11 -29.19 2.82 8.91
N ASP A 12 -27.87 2.77 8.73
CA ASP A 12 -27.21 3.16 7.47
C ASP A 12 -27.67 2.30 6.29
N PHE A 13 -27.86 1.01 6.54
CA PHE A 13 -28.60 0.11 5.67
C PHE A 13 -29.20 -1.03 6.50
N SER A 14 -30.25 -1.64 5.96
CA SER A 14 -30.92 -2.77 6.58
C SER A 14 -31.35 -3.81 5.55
N VAL A 15 -31.39 -5.06 5.98
CA VAL A 15 -31.76 -6.22 5.15
C VAL A 15 -32.74 -7.08 5.94
N VAL A 16 -33.83 -7.47 5.30
CA VAL A 16 -34.82 -8.43 5.80
C VAL A 16 -34.60 -9.74 5.06
N CYS A 17 -34.41 -10.82 5.80
CA CYS A 17 -34.27 -12.15 5.24
C CYS A 17 -35.15 -13.17 5.96
N THR A 18 -35.43 -14.30 5.31
CA THR A 18 -36.13 -15.41 5.94
C THR A 18 -35.25 -16.07 7.01
N ILE A 19 -35.82 -16.93 7.86
CA ILE A 19 -35.04 -17.74 8.83
C ILE A 19 -33.98 -18.62 8.15
N LYS A 20 -34.15 -18.93 6.85
CA LYS A 20 -33.17 -19.68 6.04
C LYS A 20 -32.08 -18.79 5.42
N GLY A 21 -32.19 -17.48 5.59
CA GLY A 21 -31.20 -16.49 5.17
C GLY A 21 -31.39 -15.97 3.75
N GLU A 22 -32.55 -16.21 3.12
CA GLU A 22 -32.86 -15.66 1.79
C GLU A 22 -33.30 -14.21 1.92
N ILE A 23 -32.70 -13.30 1.16
CA ILE A 23 -33.00 -11.86 1.24
C ILE A 23 -34.37 -11.61 0.60
N VAL A 24 -35.31 -11.09 1.38
CA VAL A 24 -36.67 -10.76 0.95
C VAL A 24 -36.77 -9.30 0.57
N GLN A 25 -36.15 -8.43 1.38
CA GLN A 25 -36.19 -6.99 1.20
C GLN A 25 -34.93 -6.35 1.76
N PHE A 26 -34.55 -5.20 1.25
CA PHE A 26 -33.50 -4.39 1.84
C PHE A 26 -33.80 -2.92 1.67
N PHE A 27 -33.24 -2.11 2.55
CA PHE A 27 -33.40 -0.67 2.56
C PHE A 27 -32.04 -0.01 2.81
N THR A 28 -31.66 0.94 1.97
CA THR A 28 -30.46 1.76 2.16
C THR A 28 -30.72 3.17 1.65
N SER A 29 -30.07 4.15 2.27
CA SER A 29 -30.00 5.53 1.78
C SER A 29 -28.83 5.73 0.80
N ASN A 30 -28.01 4.69 0.57
CA ASN A 30 -26.77 4.73 -0.20
C ASN A 30 -26.80 3.79 -1.42
N SER A 31 -26.72 4.37 -2.62
CA SER A 31 -26.88 3.66 -3.90
C SER A 31 -25.84 2.55 -4.15
N ILE A 32 -24.65 2.64 -3.56
CA ILE A 32 -23.58 1.65 -3.73
C ILE A 32 -23.93 0.32 -3.06
N TYR A 33 -24.55 0.38 -1.87
CA TYR A 33 -24.97 -0.83 -1.17
C TYR A 33 -26.22 -1.43 -1.81
N GLU A 34 -27.07 -0.61 -2.44
CA GLU A 34 -28.24 -1.09 -3.17
C GLU A 34 -27.88 -2.01 -4.35
N GLU A 35 -26.89 -1.64 -5.17
CA GLU A 35 -26.44 -2.49 -6.28
C GLU A 35 -25.76 -3.77 -5.78
N LYS A 36 -24.98 -3.69 -4.69
CA LYS A 36 -24.33 -4.85 -4.08
C LYS A 36 -25.30 -5.82 -3.45
N ILE A 37 -26.32 -5.36 -2.72
CA ILE A 37 -27.32 -6.25 -2.10
C ILE A 37 -28.09 -7.01 -3.19
N LYS A 38 -28.46 -6.35 -4.29
CA LYS A 38 -29.18 -6.99 -5.42
C LYS A 38 -28.39 -8.11 -6.10
N LEU A 39 -27.06 -8.12 -5.98
CA LEU A 39 -26.20 -9.19 -6.52
C LEU A 39 -26.24 -10.48 -5.67
N HIS A 40 -26.83 -10.43 -4.47
CA HIS A 40 -26.87 -11.54 -3.54
C HIS A 40 -28.30 -12.00 -3.26
N THR A 41 -28.52 -13.31 -3.30
CA THR A 41 -29.81 -13.93 -2.94
C THR A 41 -29.90 -14.31 -1.46
N THR A 42 -28.76 -14.35 -0.75
CA THR A 42 -28.72 -14.73 0.68
C THR A 42 -27.97 -13.72 1.53
N ILE A 43 -28.42 -13.53 2.77
CA ILE A 43 -27.76 -12.64 3.74
C ILE A 43 -26.34 -13.11 4.04
N SER A 44 -26.09 -14.43 3.99
CA SER A 44 -24.75 -14.98 4.26
C SER A 44 -23.74 -14.61 3.19
N SER A 45 -24.12 -14.64 1.91
CA SER A 45 -23.22 -14.25 0.82
C SER A 45 -22.98 -12.75 0.81
N PHE A 46 -24.03 -11.96 1.07
CA PHE A 46 -23.93 -10.51 1.20
C PHE A 46 -23.03 -10.10 2.36
N GLU A 47 -23.23 -10.67 3.55
CA GLU A 47 -22.40 -10.37 4.72
C GLU A 47 -20.96 -10.84 4.57
N LYS A 48 -20.67 -11.90 3.80
CA LYS A 48 -19.28 -12.31 3.50
C LYS A 48 -18.55 -11.36 2.55
N GLU A 49 -19.28 -10.56 1.78
CA GLU A 49 -18.68 -9.51 0.95
C GLU A 49 -18.42 -8.23 1.77
N LEU A 50 -19.36 -7.88 2.66
CA LEU A 50 -19.22 -6.70 3.52
C LEU A 50 -18.27 -6.93 4.70
N PHE A 51 -18.38 -8.09 5.31
CA PHE A 51 -17.61 -8.54 6.46
C PHE A 51 -16.81 -9.77 6.04
N GLN A 52 -15.62 -9.96 6.62
CA GLN A 52 -14.84 -11.16 6.30
C GLN A 52 -15.59 -12.46 6.66
N ASN A 53 -16.57 -12.38 7.58
CA ASN A 53 -17.42 -13.49 8.01
C ASN A 53 -18.88 -13.03 8.16
N SER A 54 -19.81 -13.90 7.73
CA SER A 54 -21.24 -13.70 7.99
C SER A 54 -21.63 -14.18 9.38
N ILE A 55 -22.27 -13.30 10.14
CA ILE A 55 -22.86 -13.66 11.44
C ILE A 55 -24.07 -14.55 11.28
N PHE A 56 -24.78 -14.49 10.14
CA PHE A 56 -25.91 -15.40 9.87
C PHE A 56 -25.51 -16.88 10.03
N THR A 57 -24.31 -17.25 9.58
CA THR A 57 -23.80 -18.64 9.70
C THR A 57 -23.54 -19.09 11.14
N HIS A 58 -23.40 -18.14 12.07
CA HIS A 58 -23.06 -18.38 13.48
C HIS A 58 -24.15 -17.88 14.44
N TYR A 59 -25.24 -17.33 13.89
CA TYR A 59 -26.36 -16.80 14.64
C TYR A 59 -27.17 -17.94 15.28
N LYS A 60 -27.41 -17.83 16.58
CA LYS A 60 -28.34 -18.72 17.29
C LYS A 60 -29.72 -18.08 17.24
N ILE A 61 -30.68 -18.77 16.64
CA ILE A 61 -32.09 -18.36 16.62
C ILE A 61 -32.56 -18.22 18.08
N SER A 62 -32.75 -16.98 18.53
CA SER A 62 -33.31 -16.62 19.84
C SER A 62 -34.43 -15.63 19.65
N THR A 63 -35.40 -15.60 20.57
CA THR A 63 -36.50 -14.61 20.54
C THR A 63 -36.06 -13.19 20.89
N ASP A 64 -34.83 -13.02 21.40
CA ASP A 64 -34.31 -11.72 21.83
C ASP A 64 -33.56 -10.99 20.71
N LYS A 65 -33.63 -9.66 20.73
CA LYS A 65 -32.80 -8.78 19.90
C LYS A 65 -31.33 -8.96 20.27
N GLN A 66 -30.48 -9.17 19.26
CA GLN A 66 -29.04 -9.30 19.44
C GLN A 66 -28.29 -8.19 18.68
N SER A 67 -27.14 -7.79 19.20
CA SER A 67 -26.26 -6.83 18.54
C SER A 67 -24.85 -7.39 18.46
N PHE A 68 -24.23 -7.25 17.28
CA PHE A 68 -22.91 -7.74 16.97
C PHE A 68 -22.05 -6.58 16.50
N LEU A 69 -20.85 -6.46 17.05
CA LEU A 69 -19.85 -5.55 16.54
C LEU A 69 -18.98 -6.32 15.52
N GLN A 70 -19.15 -6.02 14.24
CA GLN A 70 -18.42 -6.65 13.14
C GLN A 70 -17.43 -5.65 12.53
N LYS A 71 -16.33 -6.13 11.99
CA LYS A 71 -15.41 -5.32 11.18
C LYS A 71 -15.56 -5.67 9.72
N THR A 72 -15.71 -4.66 8.89
CA THR A 72 -15.60 -4.82 7.43
C THR A 72 -14.15 -5.14 7.05
N TRP A 73 -13.94 -5.65 5.84
CA TRP A 73 -12.60 -5.86 5.28
C TRP A 73 -11.77 -4.56 5.18
N LEU A 74 -12.42 -3.40 5.24
CA LEU A 74 -11.80 -2.06 5.32
C LEU A 74 -11.49 -1.61 6.75
N ASN A 75 -11.56 -2.51 7.74
CA ASN A 75 -11.37 -2.23 9.17
C ASN A 75 -12.37 -1.20 9.76
N LYS A 76 -13.47 -0.88 9.06
CA LYS A 76 -14.58 -0.10 9.66
C LYS A 76 -15.38 -1.00 10.59
N ARG A 77 -15.64 -0.53 11.81
CA ARG A 77 -16.53 -1.22 12.74
C ARG A 77 -17.97 -0.96 12.32
N VAL A 78 -18.80 -1.99 12.36
CA VAL A 78 -20.22 -1.93 12.03
C VAL A 78 -20.96 -2.62 13.16
N LEU A 79 -21.86 -1.90 13.79
CA LEU A 79 -22.79 -2.43 14.75
C LEU A 79 -24.00 -2.98 14.00
N THR A 80 -24.09 -4.30 13.97
CA THR A 80 -25.18 -5.03 13.34
C THR A 80 -26.19 -5.43 14.39
N TYR A 81 -27.45 -5.11 14.16
CA TYR A 81 -28.57 -5.51 14.98
C TYR A 81 -29.36 -6.60 14.27
N VAL A 82 -29.59 -7.71 14.95
CA VAL A 82 -30.46 -8.78 14.49
C VAL A 82 -31.72 -8.78 15.34
N ILE A 83 -32.85 -8.48 14.72
CA ILE A 83 -34.17 -8.44 15.36
C ILE A 83 -35.02 -9.56 14.75
N PRO A 84 -35.32 -10.63 15.50
CA PRO A 84 -36.23 -11.67 15.05
C PRO A 84 -37.67 -11.14 15.03
N SER A 85 -38.43 -11.48 13.98
CA SER A 85 -39.83 -11.09 13.81
C SER A 85 -40.59 -12.25 13.16
N ASP A 86 -41.33 -13.02 13.96
CA ASP A 86 -42.11 -14.21 13.55
C ASP A 86 -41.36 -15.16 12.58
N ASP A 87 -41.52 -15.00 11.26
CA ASP A 87 -40.91 -15.85 10.21
C ASP A 87 -39.72 -15.19 9.47
N GLU A 88 -39.33 -13.97 9.88
CA GLU A 88 -38.29 -13.16 9.26
C GLU A 88 -37.25 -12.65 10.26
N LEU A 89 -36.06 -12.34 9.75
CA LEU A 89 -34.95 -11.75 10.49
C LEU A 89 -34.62 -10.39 9.90
N PHE A 90 -34.67 -9.37 10.74
CA PHE A 90 -34.28 -8.02 10.39
C PHE A 90 -32.83 -7.77 10.80
N PHE A 91 -31.99 -7.43 9.83
CA PHE A 91 -30.60 -7.01 10.02
C PHE A 91 -30.49 -5.50 9.81
N GLY A 92 -30.18 -4.75 10.86
CA GLY A 92 -29.88 -3.32 10.78
C GLY A 92 -28.39 -3.07 10.98
N TYR A 93 -27.74 -2.35 10.07
CA TYR A 93 -26.29 -2.10 10.12
C TYR A 93 -26.01 -0.62 10.34
N ASN A 94 -25.23 -0.32 11.36
CA ASN A 94 -24.72 1.02 11.66
C ASN A 94 -23.20 1.02 11.60
N ILE A 95 -22.62 1.74 10.66
CA ILE A 95 -21.18 1.88 10.55
C ILE A 95 -20.72 2.79 11.70
N LEU A 96 -20.03 2.20 12.66
CA LEU A 96 -19.38 2.94 13.72
C LEU A 96 -18.08 3.50 13.14
N GLU A 97 -18.04 4.81 12.92
CA GLU A 97 -16.78 5.50 12.67
C GLU A 97 -15.88 5.28 13.89
N THR A 98 -14.81 4.49 13.72
CA THR A 98 -13.82 4.33 14.77
C THR A 98 -12.90 5.52 14.79
N ASP A 99 -13.13 6.36 15.79
CA ASP A 99 -12.13 7.21 16.41
C ASP A 99 -10.97 6.35 16.94
N GLU A 100 -9.93 6.21 16.13
CA GLU A 100 -8.58 6.09 16.67
C GLU A 100 -7.93 7.47 16.56
N ILE A 101 -8.13 8.26 17.63
CA ILE A 101 -7.15 9.06 18.40
C ILE A 101 -7.96 9.87 19.45
N GLU A 102 -8.08 9.35 20.68
CA GLU A 102 -8.17 10.21 21.87
C GLU A 102 -6.79 10.27 22.53
N ASN A 103 -5.89 11.00 21.87
CA ASN A 103 -4.96 11.93 22.52
C ASN A 103 -4.20 12.76 21.47
N THR A 104 -4.96 13.44 20.63
CA THR A 104 -4.84 14.87 20.33
C THR A 104 -5.96 15.19 19.36
N LYS A 105 -6.77 16.20 19.70
CA LYS A 105 -7.71 16.83 18.77
C LYS A 105 -6.95 17.36 17.55
N ASP A 106 -6.79 16.53 16.54
CA ASP A 106 -6.40 16.92 15.18
C ASP A 106 -7.10 15.94 14.22
N THR A 107 -8.43 16.05 14.14
CA THR A 107 -9.19 15.63 12.96
C THR A 107 -8.64 16.40 11.76
N THR A 108 -7.64 15.82 11.10
CA THR A 108 -7.19 16.28 9.79
C THR A 108 -8.21 15.80 8.76
N SER A 109 -8.90 16.75 8.13
CA SER A 109 -9.88 16.54 7.05
C SER A 109 -9.26 16.04 5.74
N VAL A 110 -7.96 15.70 5.75
CA VAL A 110 -7.10 15.35 4.61
C VAL A 110 -7.30 13.90 4.12
N LYS A 111 -8.12 13.09 4.81
CA LYS A 111 -8.31 11.65 4.52
C LYS A 111 -8.82 11.34 3.10
N SER A 112 -9.35 12.30 2.35
CA SER A 112 -9.92 12.07 1.01
C SER A 112 -8.91 12.11 -0.14
N ALA A 113 -7.74 12.75 0.02
CA ALA A 113 -6.80 12.99 -1.09
C ALA A 113 -5.54 12.10 -1.06
N PHE A 114 -5.21 11.51 0.10
CA PHE A 114 -3.97 10.75 0.30
C PHE A 114 -4.23 9.35 0.86
N ILE A 115 -3.43 8.40 0.39
CA ILE A 115 -3.18 7.15 1.10
C ILE A 115 -2.13 7.44 2.17
N ILE A 116 -2.52 7.40 3.45
CA ILE A 116 -1.64 7.75 4.59
C ILE A 116 -1.48 6.54 5.50
N LYS A 117 -0.35 5.85 5.37
CA LYS A 117 0.04 4.76 6.28
C LYS A 117 1.34 5.02 7.00
N SER A 118 2.30 5.66 6.34
CA SER A 118 3.62 5.91 6.92
C SER A 118 3.57 7.03 7.98
N ASN A 119 4.39 6.92 9.01
CA ASN A 119 4.56 7.99 9.99
C ASN A 119 5.09 9.28 9.35
N ALA A 120 5.86 9.17 8.27
CA ALA A 120 6.34 10.31 7.49
C ALA A 120 5.17 11.08 6.86
N MET A 121 4.23 10.38 6.21
CA MET A 121 3.05 11.04 5.62
C MET A 121 2.05 11.54 6.66
N LYS A 122 1.95 10.93 7.85
CA LYS A 122 1.16 11.51 8.95
C LYS A 122 1.65 12.90 9.34
N LYS A 123 2.98 13.12 9.39
CA LYS A 123 3.55 14.45 9.64
C LYS A 123 3.22 15.44 8.53
N VAL A 124 3.29 15.01 7.28
CA VAL A 124 2.90 15.82 6.11
C VAL A 124 1.41 16.21 6.20
N ALA A 125 0.53 15.28 6.55
CA ALA A 125 -0.90 15.54 6.69
C ALA A 125 -1.21 16.60 7.78
N ILE A 126 -0.50 16.55 8.91
CA ILE A 126 -0.61 17.57 9.98
C ILE A 126 -0.15 18.93 9.47
N GLN A 127 0.94 18.99 8.68
CA GLN A 127 1.42 20.24 8.09
C GLN A 127 0.46 20.80 7.05
N ILE A 128 -0.13 19.93 6.21
CA ILE A 128 -1.16 20.30 5.23
C ILE A 128 -2.36 20.95 5.93
N ASP A 129 -2.87 20.34 7.00
CA ASP A 129 -4.00 20.89 7.75
C ASP A 129 -3.70 22.26 8.38
N LYS A 130 -2.49 22.43 8.94
CA LYS A 130 -2.03 23.74 9.44
C LYS A 130 -1.94 24.78 8.33
N ALA A 131 -1.41 24.42 7.15
CA ALA A 131 -1.32 25.30 6.00
C ALA A 131 -2.71 25.72 5.47
N ALA A 132 -3.63 24.76 5.40
CA ALA A 132 -5.01 24.96 4.97
C ALA A 132 -5.76 25.96 5.88
N LYS A 133 -5.64 25.79 7.21
CA LYS A 133 -6.26 26.68 8.20
C LYS A 133 -5.65 28.08 8.20
N ALA A 134 -4.33 28.19 8.01
CA ALA A 134 -3.64 29.47 8.04
C ALA A 134 -3.91 30.35 6.81
N GLY A 135 -4.20 29.76 5.65
CA GLY A 135 -4.34 30.52 4.40
C GLY A 135 -3.04 31.19 3.92
N ALA A 136 -1.89 30.77 4.47
CA ALA A 136 -0.59 31.37 4.21
C ALA A 136 0.10 30.76 2.98
N THR A 137 1.12 31.45 2.46
CA THR A 137 1.96 30.93 1.37
C THR A 137 2.62 29.62 1.81
N THR A 138 2.43 28.57 1.01
CA THR A 138 2.95 27.23 1.32
C THR A 138 3.92 26.79 0.23
N LEU A 139 5.07 26.25 0.62
CA LEU A 139 6.08 25.71 -0.28
C LEU A 139 6.16 24.19 -0.13
N LEU A 140 5.72 23.48 -1.16
CA LEU A 140 5.77 22.03 -1.27
C LEU A 140 7.11 21.61 -1.88
N LEU A 141 7.89 20.86 -1.11
CA LEU A 141 9.19 20.34 -1.48
C LEU A 141 9.10 18.83 -1.67
N GLY A 142 9.79 18.30 -2.68
CA GLY A 142 9.91 16.85 -2.86
C GLY A 142 10.19 16.47 -4.30
N GLU A 143 10.67 15.25 -4.49
CA GLU A 143 11.03 14.71 -5.81
C GLU A 143 9.85 14.74 -6.81
N SER A 144 10.14 14.55 -8.09
CA SER A 144 9.07 14.41 -9.09
C SER A 144 8.23 13.16 -8.81
N GLY A 145 6.92 13.27 -9.02
CA GLY A 145 6.00 12.12 -8.86
C GLY A 145 5.63 11.76 -7.41
N VAL A 146 6.01 12.52 -6.39
CA VAL A 146 5.62 12.24 -4.98
C VAL A 146 4.18 12.61 -4.62
N GLY A 147 3.48 13.35 -5.49
CA GLY A 147 2.11 13.82 -5.24
C GLY A 147 1.99 15.27 -4.74
N LYS A 148 2.87 16.18 -5.19
CA LYS A 148 2.82 17.62 -4.82
C LYS A 148 1.50 18.28 -5.24
N GLU A 149 0.97 17.95 -6.42
CA GLU A 149 -0.34 18.44 -6.86
C GLU A 149 -1.48 17.98 -5.96
N MET A 150 -1.47 16.70 -5.55
CA MET A 150 -2.42 16.17 -4.57
C MET A 150 -2.30 16.87 -3.20
N ALA A 151 -1.09 17.26 -2.79
CA ALA A 151 -0.88 18.03 -1.57
C ALA A 151 -1.46 19.44 -1.68
N ALA A 152 -1.22 20.12 -2.80
CA ALA A 152 -1.82 21.42 -3.07
C ALA A 152 -3.34 21.34 -3.08
N ARG A 153 -3.89 20.29 -3.70
CA ARG A 153 -5.33 20.04 -3.73
C ARG A 153 -5.88 19.78 -2.33
N ALA A 154 -5.21 18.98 -1.52
CA ALA A 154 -5.61 18.75 -0.14
C ALA A 154 -5.61 20.03 0.70
N ILE A 155 -4.61 20.90 0.56
CA ILE A 155 -4.58 22.21 1.23
C ILE A 155 -5.79 23.06 0.83
N TYR A 156 -6.18 23.02 -0.44
CA TYR A 156 -7.34 23.75 -0.94
C TYR A 156 -8.65 23.15 -0.43
N ASP A 157 -8.84 21.84 -0.58
CA ASP A 157 -10.07 21.12 -0.23
C ASP A 157 -10.34 21.15 1.30
N THR A 158 -9.32 21.33 2.14
CA THR A 158 -9.46 21.45 3.60
C THR A 158 -9.30 22.88 4.13
N GLY A 159 -9.04 23.84 3.24
CA GLY A 159 -8.74 25.22 3.57
C GLY A 159 -9.99 26.10 3.69
N THR A 160 -9.78 27.33 4.17
CA THR A 160 -10.85 28.34 4.29
C THR A 160 -11.40 28.83 2.94
N ARG A 161 -10.72 28.48 1.84
CA ARG A 161 -11.03 28.90 0.46
C ARG A 161 -11.52 27.75 -0.43
N GLN A 162 -11.96 26.63 0.14
CA GLN A 162 -12.37 25.43 -0.61
C GLN A 162 -13.50 25.67 -1.64
N ASP A 163 -14.35 26.69 -1.43
CA ASP A 163 -15.46 27.03 -2.34
C ASP A 163 -15.07 28.11 -3.38
N GLN A 164 -13.81 28.55 -3.37
CA GLN A 164 -13.27 29.58 -4.27
C GLN A 164 -12.47 28.96 -5.42
N PRO A 165 -12.07 29.71 -6.46
CA PRO A 165 -11.31 29.14 -7.57
C PRO A 165 -9.98 28.51 -7.11
N PHE A 166 -9.73 27.28 -7.56
CA PHE A 166 -8.39 26.68 -7.53
C PHE A 166 -7.79 26.74 -8.93
N VAL A 167 -6.76 27.58 -9.09
CA VAL A 167 -6.08 27.78 -10.37
C VAL A 167 -4.69 27.15 -10.28
N ALA A 168 -4.37 26.25 -11.19
CA ALA A 168 -3.05 25.62 -11.27
C ALA A 168 -2.31 26.03 -12.54
N ILE A 169 -1.00 26.23 -12.43
CA ILE A 169 -0.11 26.46 -13.56
C ILE A 169 1.24 25.81 -13.27
N ASN A 170 1.77 25.10 -14.28
CA ASN A 170 3.14 24.59 -14.26
C ASN A 170 4.05 25.64 -14.93
N CYS A 171 5.04 26.12 -14.19
CA CYS A 171 5.95 27.17 -14.62
C CYS A 171 7.02 26.69 -15.61
N GLY A 172 7.32 25.40 -15.66
CA GLY A 172 8.29 24.78 -16.59
C GLY A 172 7.70 24.37 -17.94
N ALA A 173 6.37 24.26 -18.05
CA ALA A 173 5.70 23.77 -19.25
C ALA A 173 5.59 24.80 -20.40
N LEU A 174 5.87 26.08 -20.12
CA LEU A 174 5.67 27.18 -21.06
C LEU A 174 6.95 28.01 -21.29
N PRO A 175 7.18 28.51 -22.53
CA PRO A 175 8.21 29.51 -22.80
C PRO A 175 8.06 30.78 -21.94
N GLU A 176 9.16 31.49 -21.67
CA GLU A 176 9.22 32.68 -20.81
C GLU A 176 8.17 33.77 -21.17
N THR A 177 7.99 34.04 -22.46
CA THR A 177 7.02 35.06 -22.90
C THR A 177 5.58 34.63 -22.69
N LEU A 178 5.29 33.33 -22.78
CA LEU A 178 3.96 32.79 -22.56
C LEU A 178 3.65 32.72 -21.06
N ILE A 179 4.59 32.29 -20.21
CA ILE A 179 4.37 32.21 -18.77
C ILE A 179 4.07 33.58 -18.15
N GLU A 180 4.73 34.65 -18.63
CA GLU A 180 4.42 36.01 -18.20
C GLU A 180 2.97 36.40 -18.55
N SER A 181 2.56 36.14 -19.79
CA SER A 181 1.21 36.44 -20.27
C SER A 181 0.13 35.60 -19.58
N GLU A 182 0.44 34.34 -19.22
CA GLU A 182 -0.47 33.48 -18.44
C GLU A 182 -0.62 33.98 -17.01
N LEU A 183 0.48 34.25 -16.30
CA LEU A 183 0.43 34.63 -14.89
C LEU A 183 -0.21 36.00 -14.68
N PHE A 184 0.23 37.01 -15.44
CA PHE A 184 -0.12 38.41 -15.21
C PHE A 184 -1.25 38.92 -16.11
N GLY A 185 -1.48 38.25 -17.25
CA GLY A 185 -2.40 38.72 -18.28
C GLY A 185 -1.85 39.92 -19.05
N TYR A 186 -2.60 40.40 -20.03
CA TYR A 186 -2.21 41.55 -20.85
C TYR A 186 -3.42 42.33 -21.33
N ILE A 187 -3.23 43.62 -21.61
CA ILE A 187 -4.25 44.45 -22.26
C ILE A 187 -4.17 44.36 -23.78
N ALA A 188 -5.25 44.73 -24.46
CA ALA A 188 -5.28 44.82 -25.91
C ALA A 188 -4.11 45.65 -26.45
N GLY A 189 -3.38 45.10 -27.44
CA GLY A 189 -2.26 45.80 -28.08
C GLY A 189 -0.95 45.84 -27.28
N ALA A 190 -0.81 45.05 -26.20
CA ALA A 190 0.40 45.04 -25.36
C ALA A 190 1.69 44.59 -26.09
N PHE A 191 1.56 43.70 -27.09
CA PHE A 191 2.66 43.22 -27.93
C PHE A 191 2.12 42.73 -29.28
N THR A 192 3.01 42.51 -30.25
CA THR A 192 2.67 41.97 -31.57
C THR A 192 2.09 40.55 -31.44
N GLY A 193 0.83 40.36 -31.82
CA GLY A 193 0.12 39.09 -31.65
C GLY A 193 -0.81 39.02 -30.44
N ALA A 194 -0.88 40.09 -29.64
CA ALA A 194 -1.86 40.18 -28.54
C ALA A 194 -3.30 40.13 -29.09
N HIS A 195 -4.17 39.34 -28.44
CA HIS A 195 -5.59 39.32 -28.77
C HIS A 195 -6.21 40.71 -28.56
N LYS A 196 -7.16 41.05 -29.44
CA LYS A 196 -7.86 42.36 -29.41
C LYS A 196 -8.62 42.61 -28.10
N ASP A 197 -9.01 41.54 -27.40
CA ASP A 197 -9.74 41.62 -26.14
C ASP A 197 -8.82 41.57 -24.90
N GLY A 198 -7.51 41.42 -25.09
CA GLY A 198 -6.56 41.13 -24.01
C GLY A 198 -6.72 39.73 -23.43
N LYS A 199 -6.08 39.47 -22.29
CA LYS A 199 -6.18 38.22 -21.53
C LYS A 199 -6.10 38.48 -20.03
N ILE A 200 -6.99 37.85 -19.26
CA ILE A 200 -6.94 37.85 -17.80
C ILE A 200 -5.85 36.87 -17.36
N GLY A 201 -4.97 37.29 -16.45
CA GLY A 201 -3.91 36.43 -15.92
C GLY A 201 -4.38 35.53 -14.77
N LYS A 202 -3.65 34.44 -14.52
CA LYS A 202 -3.94 33.45 -13.48
C LYS A 202 -4.07 34.04 -12.08
N PHE A 203 -3.29 35.07 -11.75
CA PHE A 203 -3.44 35.77 -10.47
C PHE A 203 -4.83 36.40 -10.29
N ARG A 204 -5.39 36.94 -11.36
CA ARG A 204 -6.72 37.55 -11.34
C ARG A 204 -7.83 36.51 -11.42
N GLU A 205 -7.61 35.42 -12.17
CA GLU A 205 -8.53 34.26 -12.18
C GLU A 205 -8.64 33.62 -10.79
N ALA A 206 -7.53 33.56 -10.05
CA ALA A 206 -7.45 32.97 -8.72
C ALA A 206 -7.88 33.92 -7.59
N ASN A 207 -8.34 35.14 -7.90
CA ASN A 207 -8.67 36.13 -6.87
C ASN A 207 -9.73 35.60 -5.88
N ASN A 208 -9.51 35.85 -4.59
CA ASN A 208 -10.21 35.26 -3.44
C ASN A 208 -10.02 33.74 -3.25
N GLY A 209 -9.35 33.06 -4.17
CA GLY A 209 -9.11 31.63 -4.16
C GLY A 209 -7.65 31.26 -3.89
N VAL A 210 -7.22 30.19 -4.55
CA VAL A 210 -5.90 29.57 -4.41
C VAL A 210 -5.22 29.50 -5.78
N LEU A 211 -3.95 29.91 -5.83
CA LEU A 211 -3.08 29.75 -6.99
C LEU A 211 -1.98 28.73 -6.66
N PHE A 212 -1.97 27.62 -7.39
CA PHE A 212 -0.94 26.61 -7.34
C PHE A 212 0.09 26.84 -8.47
N LEU A 213 1.35 27.04 -8.07
CA LEU A 213 2.51 27.25 -8.94
C LEU A 213 3.41 26.01 -8.87
N ASP A 214 3.28 25.11 -9.84
CA ASP A 214 4.15 23.93 -9.94
C ASP A 214 5.46 24.28 -10.64
N GLU A 215 6.54 23.59 -10.24
CA GLU A 215 7.91 23.81 -10.75
C GLU A 215 8.37 25.27 -10.66
N ILE A 216 8.16 25.92 -9.50
CA ILE A 216 8.49 27.35 -9.28
C ILE A 216 9.97 27.69 -9.52
N ALA A 217 10.85 26.69 -9.40
CA ALA A 217 12.28 26.84 -9.69
C ALA A 217 12.59 27.17 -11.16
N GLU A 218 11.70 26.80 -12.08
CA GLU A 218 11.87 27.04 -13.52
C GLU A 218 11.53 28.49 -13.93
N LEU A 219 11.04 29.32 -13.01
CA LEU A 219 10.73 30.71 -13.32
C LEU A 219 12.00 31.54 -13.63
N PRO A 220 12.04 32.26 -14.76
CA PRO A 220 13.11 33.21 -15.06
C PRO A 220 13.24 34.32 -14.01
N LEU A 221 14.46 34.83 -13.81
CA LEU A 221 14.74 35.90 -12.83
C LEU A 221 13.86 37.15 -13.02
N SER A 222 13.54 37.50 -14.28
CA SER A 222 12.63 38.58 -14.66
C SER A 222 11.24 38.40 -14.02
N MET A 223 10.73 37.17 -14.05
CA MET A 223 9.42 36.79 -13.51
C MET A 223 9.44 36.68 -11.99
N GLN A 224 10.57 36.25 -11.41
CA GLN A 224 10.74 36.20 -9.96
C GLN A 224 10.56 37.59 -9.32
N VAL A 225 11.03 38.67 -9.96
CA VAL A 225 10.83 40.06 -9.49
C VAL A 225 9.35 40.44 -9.49
N LYS A 226 8.60 40.08 -10.53
CA LYS A 226 7.16 40.37 -10.61
C LYS A 226 6.36 39.56 -9.61
N LEU A 227 6.70 38.29 -9.43
CA LEU A 227 6.08 37.42 -8.43
C LEU A 227 6.32 37.95 -7.00
N LEU A 228 7.55 38.40 -6.71
CA LEU A 228 7.88 39.03 -5.44
C LEU A 228 6.97 40.22 -5.15
N ARG A 229 6.77 41.09 -6.17
CA ARG A 229 5.90 42.25 -6.05
C ARG A 229 4.45 41.85 -5.73
N VAL A 230 3.91 40.84 -6.40
CA VAL A 230 2.58 40.31 -6.11
C VAL A 230 2.47 39.78 -4.68
N LEU A 231 3.48 39.03 -4.22
CA LEU A 231 3.52 38.47 -2.87
C LEU A 231 3.59 39.55 -1.77
N GLN A 232 4.31 40.65 -2.03
CA GLN A 232 4.52 41.73 -1.07
C GLN A 232 3.38 42.75 -1.06
N GLU A 233 3.00 43.26 -2.23
CA GLU A 233 2.06 44.38 -2.38
C GLU A 233 0.62 43.91 -2.55
N ARG A 234 0.39 42.61 -2.82
CA ARG A 234 -0.94 42.04 -3.10
C ARG A 234 -1.66 42.75 -4.26
N VAL A 235 -0.88 43.17 -5.25
CA VAL A 235 -1.40 43.76 -6.50
C VAL A 235 -0.77 43.07 -7.71
N VAL A 236 -1.52 43.04 -8.81
CA VAL A 236 -1.06 42.52 -10.10
C VAL A 236 -1.23 43.57 -11.20
N THR A 237 -0.23 43.68 -12.06
CA THR A 237 -0.21 44.63 -13.19
C THR A 237 -0.13 43.85 -14.50
N PRO A 238 -1.18 43.87 -15.35
CA PRO A 238 -1.14 43.24 -16.66
C PRO A 238 -0.05 43.83 -17.57
N ILE A 239 0.49 43.02 -18.48
CA ILE A 239 1.47 43.49 -19.47
C ILE A 239 0.85 44.62 -20.30
N GLY A 240 1.60 45.70 -20.46
CA GLY A 240 1.18 46.91 -21.19
C GLY A 240 0.27 47.85 -20.39
N SER A 241 -0.12 47.49 -19.16
CA SER A 241 -0.96 48.32 -18.28
C SER A 241 -0.12 49.05 -17.24
N SER A 242 -0.48 50.30 -16.91
CA SER A 242 -0.02 50.99 -15.69
C SER A 242 -1.00 50.84 -14.52
N LYS A 243 -2.20 50.29 -14.78
CA LYS A 243 -3.22 50.05 -13.77
C LYS A 243 -2.91 48.78 -12.99
N GLU A 244 -2.85 48.94 -11.68
CA GLU A 244 -2.70 47.87 -10.70
C GLU A 244 -4.08 47.34 -10.26
N PHE A 245 -4.14 46.03 -10.01
CA PHE A 245 -5.35 45.37 -9.53
C PHE A 245 -5.05 44.69 -8.20
N PRO A 246 -5.73 45.06 -7.10
CA PRO A 246 -5.56 44.37 -5.83
C PRO A 246 -6.08 42.93 -5.96
N ILE A 247 -5.35 41.99 -5.36
CA ILE A 247 -5.71 40.59 -5.32
C ILE A 247 -5.57 40.03 -3.91
N ASP A 248 -6.45 39.11 -3.57
CA ASP A 248 -6.35 38.31 -2.35
C ASP A 248 -6.27 36.82 -2.73
N VAL A 249 -5.06 36.27 -2.79
CA VAL A 249 -4.80 34.90 -3.26
C VAL A 249 -3.94 34.16 -2.25
N GLN A 250 -4.33 32.95 -1.89
CA GLN A 250 -3.44 32.02 -1.19
C GLN A 250 -2.54 31.35 -2.23
N ILE A 251 -1.22 31.43 -2.03
CA ILE A 251 -0.25 30.86 -2.96
C ILE A 251 0.28 29.54 -2.42
N ILE A 252 0.24 28.51 -3.26
CA ILE A 252 0.90 27.23 -3.01
C ILE A 252 1.94 27.07 -4.10
N ALA A 253 3.22 27.00 -3.76
CA ALA A 253 4.30 26.77 -4.71
C ALA A 253 4.87 25.38 -4.52
N ALA A 254 5.32 24.73 -5.60
CA ALA A 254 5.94 23.42 -5.56
C ALA A 254 7.25 23.39 -6.36
N THR A 255 8.21 22.59 -5.88
CA THR A 255 9.46 22.33 -6.62
C THR A 255 10.12 21.03 -6.16
N ASN A 256 10.87 20.41 -7.06
CA ASN A 256 11.81 19.32 -6.79
C ASN A 256 13.25 19.79 -6.59
N GLN A 257 13.56 21.06 -6.90
CA GLN A 257 14.90 21.62 -6.77
C GLN A 257 15.11 22.27 -5.39
N SER A 258 16.36 22.27 -4.94
CA SER A 258 16.77 22.99 -3.74
C SER A 258 16.85 24.49 -4.02
N LEU A 259 15.80 25.25 -3.66
CA LEU A 259 15.77 26.70 -3.87
C LEU A 259 16.91 27.41 -3.15
N ILE A 260 17.33 26.93 -1.97
CA ILE A 260 18.45 27.53 -1.23
C ILE A 260 19.77 27.40 -2.01
N ASN A 261 20.02 26.25 -2.66
CA ASN A 261 21.19 26.08 -3.51
C ASN A 261 21.11 26.99 -4.75
N MET A 262 19.92 27.13 -5.34
CA MET A 262 19.72 28.04 -6.47
C MET A 262 19.91 29.52 -6.09
N VAL A 263 19.64 29.89 -4.84
CA VAL A 263 19.97 31.22 -4.31
C VAL A 263 21.48 31.42 -4.26
N HIS A 264 22.23 30.44 -3.76
CA HIS A 264 23.69 30.49 -3.75
C HIS A 264 24.29 30.58 -5.16
N ASP A 265 23.67 29.90 -6.13
CA ASP A 265 24.08 29.92 -7.55
C ASP A 265 23.61 31.16 -8.31
N GLY A 266 22.85 32.08 -7.67
CA GLY A 266 22.30 33.28 -8.31
C GLY A 266 21.18 33.01 -9.33
N LYS A 267 20.63 31.79 -9.36
CA LYS A 267 19.53 31.37 -10.24
C LYS A 267 18.14 31.63 -9.65
N PHE A 268 18.08 31.83 -8.33
CA PHE A 268 16.85 32.17 -7.62
C PHE A 268 17.09 33.34 -6.69
N ARG A 269 16.14 34.25 -6.57
CA ARG A 269 16.31 35.42 -5.70
C ARG A 269 16.06 35.07 -4.23
N GLU A 270 16.95 35.55 -3.37
CA GLU A 270 16.88 35.34 -1.93
C GLU A 270 15.59 35.94 -1.30
N ASP A 271 15.21 37.14 -1.73
CA ASP A 271 14.02 37.84 -1.25
C ASP A 271 12.71 37.08 -1.57
N LEU A 272 12.62 36.50 -2.76
CA LEU A 272 11.49 35.65 -3.16
C LEU A 272 11.47 34.34 -2.38
N TYR A 273 12.63 33.70 -2.17
CA TYR A 273 12.73 32.47 -1.40
C TYR A 273 12.12 32.62 -0.01
N TYR A 274 12.49 33.67 0.73
CA TYR A 274 11.93 33.90 2.08
C TYR A 274 10.42 34.22 2.07
N ARG A 275 9.87 34.77 0.98
CA ARG A 275 8.42 35.01 0.83
C ARG A 275 7.63 33.77 0.46
N LEU A 276 8.25 32.80 -0.22
CA LEU A 276 7.64 31.52 -0.53
C LEU A 276 7.77 30.53 0.64
N ASN A 277 8.90 30.55 1.33
CA ASN A 277 9.25 29.61 2.39
C ASN A 277 8.63 29.95 3.76
N ILE A 278 7.33 30.32 3.77
CA ILE A 278 6.61 30.63 5.01
C ILE A 278 6.18 29.34 5.71
N ILE A 279 5.52 28.43 4.97
CA ILE A 279 5.20 27.08 5.45
C ILE A 279 5.84 26.06 4.49
N PRO A 280 7.07 25.57 4.79
CA PRO A 280 7.66 24.47 4.04
C PRO A 280 7.05 23.13 4.44
N ILE A 281 6.64 22.35 3.44
CA ILE A 281 6.16 20.98 3.60
C ILE A 281 7.01 20.08 2.70
N SER A 282 7.80 19.20 3.30
CA SER A 282 8.63 18.24 2.57
C SER A 282 7.88 16.91 2.43
N ILE A 283 7.55 16.52 1.20
CA ILE A 283 6.88 15.27 0.89
C ILE A 283 7.95 14.20 0.65
N PRO A 284 7.97 13.12 1.46
CA PRO A 284 8.97 12.07 1.34
C PRO A 284 8.80 11.27 0.03
N PRO A 285 9.92 10.80 -0.55
CA PRO A 285 9.88 9.89 -1.69
C PRO A 285 9.24 8.55 -1.30
N LEU A 286 8.76 7.80 -2.29
CA LEU A 286 8.02 6.55 -2.10
C LEU A 286 8.84 5.48 -1.36
N ARG A 287 10.16 5.44 -1.61
CA ARG A 287 11.11 4.57 -0.91
C ARG A 287 11.22 4.81 0.61
N ASP A 288 10.86 6.00 1.09
CA ASP A 288 10.85 6.32 2.53
C ASP A 288 9.48 6.03 3.17
N ARG A 289 8.51 5.55 2.37
CA ARG A 289 7.13 5.24 2.78
C ARG A 289 6.62 3.94 2.15
N VAL A 290 7.47 2.91 2.17
CA VAL A 290 7.22 1.57 1.59
C VAL A 290 5.88 0.97 2.04
N SER A 291 5.45 1.25 3.27
CA SER A 291 4.17 0.75 3.81
C SER A 291 2.92 1.26 3.08
N GLU A 292 3.05 2.29 2.23
CA GLU A 292 1.97 2.79 1.37
C GLU A 292 1.89 2.06 0.01
N ILE A 293 2.97 1.42 -0.43
CA ILE A 293 3.05 0.78 -1.75
C ILE A 293 1.94 -0.26 -1.96
N PRO A 294 1.62 -1.17 -1.02
CA PRO A 294 0.56 -2.15 -1.21
C PRO A 294 -0.82 -1.52 -1.48
N GLU A 295 -1.17 -0.45 -0.75
CA GLU A 295 -2.45 0.24 -0.94
C GLU A 295 -2.50 1.05 -2.22
N LEU A 296 -1.37 1.65 -2.63
CA LEU A 296 -1.24 2.29 -3.93
C LEU A 296 -1.43 1.29 -5.06
N ILE A 297 -0.80 0.10 -4.97
CA ILE A 297 -0.98 -0.98 -5.94
C ILE A 297 -2.45 -1.39 -6.01
N GLU A 298 -3.10 -1.64 -4.88
CA GLU A 298 -4.52 -2.01 -4.85
C GLU A 298 -5.41 -0.92 -5.46
N HIS A 299 -5.16 0.34 -5.09
CA HIS A 299 -5.90 1.49 -5.59
C HIS A 299 -5.79 1.60 -7.12
N PHE A 300 -4.58 1.61 -7.66
CA PHE A 300 -4.35 1.72 -9.11
C PHE A 300 -4.86 0.50 -9.85
N THR A 301 -4.63 -0.71 -9.34
CA THR A 301 -5.13 -1.95 -9.94
C THR A 301 -6.65 -1.90 -10.07
N ARG A 302 -7.36 -1.49 -9.02
CA ARG A 302 -8.83 -1.33 -9.04
C ARG A 302 -9.27 -0.25 -10.03
N PHE A 303 -8.59 0.89 -10.04
CA PHE A 303 -8.89 1.99 -10.96
C PHE A 303 -8.75 1.55 -12.43
N TYR A 304 -7.63 0.92 -12.78
CA TYR A 304 -7.34 0.49 -14.14
C TYR A 304 -8.14 -0.73 -14.57
N ASN A 305 -8.45 -1.66 -13.66
CA ASN A 305 -9.39 -2.74 -13.93
C ASN A 305 -10.75 -2.20 -14.35
N LYS A 306 -11.26 -1.18 -13.66
CA LYS A 306 -12.52 -0.53 -14.03
C LYS A 306 -12.40 0.21 -15.37
N LYS A 307 -11.28 0.92 -15.60
CA LYS A 307 -11.03 1.69 -16.83
C LYS A 307 -10.91 0.81 -18.07
N TYR A 308 -10.24 -0.33 -17.96
CA TYR A 308 -9.96 -1.25 -19.07
C TYR A 308 -10.84 -2.50 -19.10
N ALA A 309 -11.82 -2.59 -18.20
CA ALA A 309 -12.70 -3.75 -18.05
C ALA A 309 -11.93 -5.07 -17.86
N THR A 310 -10.87 -5.04 -17.05
CA THR A 310 -10.05 -6.21 -16.71
C THR A 310 -10.24 -6.63 -15.24
N THR A 311 -9.73 -7.81 -14.88
CA THR A 311 -9.81 -8.37 -13.52
C THR A 311 -8.43 -8.73 -12.97
N ARG A 312 -7.42 -7.92 -13.30
CA ARG A 312 -6.02 -8.16 -12.93
C ARG A 312 -5.81 -8.08 -11.42
N GLN A 313 -5.02 -8.99 -10.87
CA GLN A 313 -4.66 -9.06 -9.47
C GLN A 313 -3.16 -9.36 -9.33
N PHE A 314 -2.51 -8.82 -8.31
CA PHE A 314 -1.12 -9.15 -7.99
C PHE A 314 -1.06 -10.25 -6.94
N THR A 315 -0.15 -11.21 -7.14
CA THR A 315 0.26 -12.13 -6.08
C THR A 315 0.95 -11.37 -4.94
N ILE A 316 0.95 -11.94 -3.74
CA ILE A 316 1.55 -11.28 -2.59
C ILE A 316 3.09 -11.20 -2.72
N GLU A 317 3.70 -12.19 -3.39
CA GLU A 317 5.11 -12.18 -3.77
C GLU A 317 5.43 -11.07 -4.77
N ALA A 318 4.51 -10.77 -5.69
CA ALA A 318 4.67 -9.65 -6.62
C ALA A 318 4.60 -8.31 -5.87
N ILE A 319 3.66 -8.14 -4.94
CA ILE A 319 3.54 -6.93 -4.12
C ILE A 319 4.82 -6.72 -3.29
N ASP A 320 5.30 -7.76 -2.61
CA ASP A 320 6.54 -7.69 -1.84
C ASP A 320 7.73 -7.32 -2.72
N PHE A 321 7.85 -7.92 -3.91
CA PHE A 321 8.88 -7.56 -4.87
C PHE A 321 8.80 -6.09 -5.30
N LEU A 322 7.59 -5.56 -5.53
CA LEU A 322 7.37 -4.16 -5.87
C LEU A 322 7.70 -3.22 -4.71
N CYS A 323 7.48 -3.64 -3.46
CA CYS A 323 7.87 -2.87 -2.27
C CYS A 323 9.40 -2.74 -2.13
N LEU A 324 10.17 -3.69 -2.64
CA LEU A 324 11.64 -3.66 -2.62
C LEU A 324 12.25 -2.74 -3.68
N GLN A 325 11.46 -2.24 -4.63
CA GLN A 325 11.97 -1.39 -5.71
C GLN A 325 12.16 0.06 -5.24
N LYS A 326 13.11 0.76 -5.89
CA LYS A 326 13.50 2.13 -5.52
C LYS A 326 12.47 3.20 -5.93
N TRP A 327 11.71 2.96 -7.01
CA TRP A 327 10.74 3.90 -7.59
C TRP A 327 11.28 5.33 -7.75
N PRO A 328 12.31 5.59 -8.57
CA PRO A 328 12.86 6.94 -8.78
C PRO A 328 11.83 7.97 -9.27
N GLY A 329 10.80 7.56 -10.02
CA GLY A 329 9.67 8.40 -10.40
C GLY A 329 8.51 8.37 -9.40
N ASN A 330 8.74 7.82 -8.21
CA ASN A 330 7.82 7.77 -7.07
C ASN A 330 6.45 7.18 -7.45
N VAL A 331 5.35 7.79 -6.98
CA VAL A 331 3.98 7.30 -7.19
C VAL A 331 3.62 7.28 -8.67
N ARG A 332 4.12 8.24 -9.46
CA ARG A 332 3.86 8.33 -10.91
C ARG A 332 4.45 7.13 -11.66
N GLU A 333 5.65 6.70 -11.29
CA GLU A 333 6.27 5.51 -11.89
C GLU A 333 5.53 4.24 -11.51
N LEU A 334 5.16 4.10 -10.24
CA LEU A 334 4.35 2.98 -9.75
C LEU A 334 3.00 2.92 -10.49
N GLU A 335 2.27 4.03 -10.58
CA GLU A 335 1.00 4.13 -11.31
C GLU A 335 1.14 3.70 -12.77
N ASN A 336 2.13 4.25 -13.48
CA ASN A 336 2.43 3.89 -14.88
C ASN A 336 2.80 2.41 -15.04
N PHE A 337 3.50 1.83 -14.06
CA PHE A 337 3.84 0.42 -14.06
C PHE A 337 2.58 -0.45 -13.90
N ILE A 338 1.71 -0.13 -12.94
CA ILE A 338 0.47 -0.86 -12.70
C ILE A 338 -0.50 -0.73 -13.88
N GLU A 339 -0.63 0.45 -14.48
CA GLU A 339 -1.41 0.67 -15.70
C GLU A 339 -0.92 -0.24 -16.84
N ARG A 340 0.39 -0.23 -17.09
CA ARG A 340 1.02 -1.02 -18.14
C ARG A 340 0.83 -2.52 -17.93
N MET A 341 1.05 -3.01 -16.71
CA MET A 341 0.79 -4.39 -16.34
C MET A 341 -0.68 -4.77 -16.56
N THR A 342 -1.60 -3.85 -16.22
CA THR A 342 -3.04 -4.10 -16.39
C THR A 342 -3.42 -4.30 -17.87
N ILE A 343 -2.77 -3.54 -18.77
CA ILE A 343 -3.01 -3.58 -20.21
C ILE A 343 -2.30 -4.75 -20.90
N LEU A 344 -1.04 -5.01 -20.53
CA LEU A 344 -0.14 -5.90 -21.28
C LEU A 344 0.02 -7.30 -20.69
N ALA A 345 -0.37 -7.54 -19.44
CA ALA A 345 -0.33 -8.88 -18.89
C ALA A 345 -1.33 -9.78 -19.63
N ASP A 346 -0.93 -11.00 -19.98
CA ASP A 346 -1.82 -11.99 -20.59
C ASP A 346 -2.74 -12.63 -19.54
N ASP A 347 -2.23 -12.83 -18.32
CA ASP A 347 -2.91 -13.49 -17.22
C ASP A 347 -3.66 -12.53 -16.28
N ASP A 348 -4.72 -13.02 -15.64
CA ASP A 348 -5.44 -12.29 -14.60
C ASP A 348 -4.66 -12.18 -13.28
N ILE A 349 -3.75 -13.12 -13.02
CA ILE A 349 -2.95 -13.15 -11.79
C ILE A 349 -1.49 -12.85 -12.16
N MET A 350 -1.03 -11.66 -11.77
CA MET A 350 0.33 -11.20 -12.00
C MET A 350 1.26 -11.76 -10.92
N THR A 351 2.14 -12.64 -11.36
CA THR A 351 3.15 -13.29 -10.52
C THR A 351 4.39 -12.40 -10.34
N MET A 352 5.20 -12.68 -9.31
CA MET A 352 6.48 -11.99 -9.09
C MET A 352 7.40 -12.07 -10.32
N GLN A 353 7.44 -13.24 -10.99
CA GLN A 353 8.25 -13.45 -12.19
C GLN A 353 7.81 -12.53 -13.33
N GLN A 354 6.50 -12.42 -13.58
CA GLN A 354 5.97 -11.48 -14.57
C GLN A 354 6.30 -10.04 -14.19
N THR A 355 6.06 -9.63 -12.93
CA THR A 355 6.40 -8.25 -12.51
C THR A 355 7.87 -7.92 -12.69
N ARG A 356 8.76 -8.89 -12.41
CA ARG A 356 10.20 -8.74 -12.61
C ARG A 356 10.56 -8.57 -14.08
N LEU A 357 10.00 -9.39 -14.97
CA LEU A 357 10.22 -9.30 -16.41
C LEU A 357 9.75 -7.96 -17.00
N PHE A 358 8.69 -7.37 -16.45
CA PHE A 358 8.19 -6.08 -16.91
C PHE A 358 8.98 -4.89 -16.38
N LEU A 359 9.56 -5.00 -15.18
CA LEU A 359 10.42 -3.96 -14.60
C LEU A 359 11.80 -3.96 -15.27
N ASP A 360 12.41 -5.14 -15.36
CA ASP A 360 13.72 -5.36 -15.97
C ASP A 360 13.58 -6.42 -17.08
N PRO A 361 13.20 -6.03 -18.32
CA PRO A 361 13.17 -6.95 -19.42
C PRO A 361 14.59 -7.48 -19.64
N PRO A 362 14.81 -8.81 -19.67
CA PRO A 362 16.14 -9.36 -19.80
C PRO A 362 16.76 -8.86 -21.11
N SER A 363 17.80 -8.03 -20.99
CA SER A 363 18.81 -7.90 -22.04
C SER A 363 19.19 -9.32 -22.45
N SER A 364 18.98 -9.66 -23.72
CA SER A 364 19.17 -10.99 -24.29
C SER A 364 20.41 -11.71 -23.75
N HIS A 365 20.25 -12.54 -22.71
CA HIS A 365 21.07 -13.68 -22.29
C HIS A 365 20.59 -14.19 -20.93
N GLN A 366 19.65 -15.13 -20.96
CA GLN A 366 19.63 -16.37 -20.14
C GLN A 366 18.40 -17.17 -20.57
N GLN A 367 18.64 -18.13 -21.45
CA GLN A 367 17.81 -19.32 -21.55
C GLN A 367 18.13 -20.22 -20.35
N GLU A 368 17.17 -21.09 -20.00
CA GLU A 368 17.15 -22.09 -18.91
C GLU A 368 16.53 -21.51 -17.61
N ASP A 369 15.36 -21.92 -17.12
CA ASP A 369 14.68 -23.23 -17.17
C ASP A 369 13.20 -23.11 -17.59
N LYS A 370 12.84 -23.77 -18.69
CA LYS A 370 11.42 -23.98 -19.03
C LYS A 370 10.88 -25.13 -18.17
N ASN A 371 9.95 -24.79 -17.28
CA ASN A 371 8.96 -25.69 -16.69
C ASN A 371 9.49 -26.86 -15.85
N LEU A 372 10.29 -26.59 -14.81
CA LEU A 372 10.44 -27.56 -13.72
C LEU A 372 9.27 -27.42 -12.74
N ILE A 373 8.43 -28.46 -12.65
CA ILE A 373 7.28 -28.54 -11.74
C ILE A 373 7.75 -28.69 -10.27
N PHE A 374 8.95 -29.24 -10.07
CA PHE A 374 9.57 -29.44 -8.76
C PHE A 374 10.87 -28.66 -8.67
N LYS A 375 11.04 -27.92 -7.57
CA LYS A 375 12.19 -27.04 -7.31
C LYS A 375 13.27 -27.67 -6.42
N SER A 376 13.02 -28.87 -5.88
CA SER A 376 13.97 -29.62 -5.04
C SER A 376 13.88 -31.13 -5.31
N LEU A 377 14.95 -31.85 -4.97
CA LEU A 377 14.97 -33.31 -5.01
C LEU A 377 14.19 -33.85 -3.81
N MET A 378 13.17 -34.65 -4.10
CA MET A 378 12.38 -35.37 -3.10
C MET A 378 12.26 -36.85 -3.48
N PRO A 379 11.96 -37.75 -2.54
CA PRO A 379 11.69 -39.14 -2.86
C PRO A 379 10.59 -39.24 -3.94
N LEU A 380 10.87 -39.98 -5.01
CA LEU A 380 9.99 -40.08 -6.19
C LEU A 380 8.54 -40.46 -5.84
N GLN A 381 8.38 -41.28 -4.81
CA GLN A 381 7.08 -41.75 -4.35
C GLN A 381 6.23 -40.61 -3.76
N GLU A 382 6.85 -39.68 -3.03
CA GLU A 382 6.17 -38.51 -2.47
C GLU A 382 5.81 -37.49 -3.56
N ALA A 383 6.69 -37.28 -4.55
CA ALA A 383 6.39 -36.42 -5.71
C ALA A 383 5.17 -36.92 -6.50
N GLN A 384 5.06 -38.24 -6.66
CA GLN A 384 3.92 -38.89 -7.32
C GLN A 384 2.63 -38.70 -6.52
N GLU A 385 2.69 -38.83 -5.19
CA GLU A 385 1.52 -38.62 -4.32
C GLU A 385 1.01 -37.17 -4.37
N LEU A 386 1.91 -36.18 -4.38
CA LEU A 386 1.55 -34.76 -4.46
C LEU A 386 0.88 -34.40 -5.80
N ILE A 387 1.45 -34.84 -6.93
CA ILE A 387 0.83 -34.64 -8.24
C ILE A 387 -0.55 -35.29 -8.28
N GLU A 388 -0.64 -36.52 -7.80
CA GLU A 388 -1.88 -37.29 -7.83
C GLU A 388 -2.97 -36.64 -6.97
N GLU A 389 -2.64 -36.17 -5.78
CA GLU A 389 -3.55 -35.42 -4.92
C GLU A 389 -4.05 -34.14 -5.60
N GLN A 390 -3.15 -33.37 -6.19
CA GLN A 390 -3.50 -32.12 -6.86
C GLN A 390 -4.44 -32.36 -8.05
N LEU A 391 -4.15 -33.35 -8.89
CA LEU A 391 -4.99 -33.72 -10.04
C LEU A 391 -6.38 -34.20 -9.61
N ILE A 392 -6.46 -35.02 -8.56
CA ILE A 392 -7.73 -35.51 -8.00
C ILE A 392 -8.58 -34.36 -7.47
N LEU A 393 -8.00 -33.42 -6.75
CA LEU A 393 -8.70 -32.24 -6.23
C LEU A 393 -9.15 -31.30 -7.34
N MET A 394 -8.31 -31.05 -8.35
CA MET A 394 -8.66 -30.23 -9.53
C MET A 394 -9.82 -30.84 -10.32
N ALA A 395 -9.79 -32.14 -10.58
CA ALA A 395 -10.87 -32.82 -11.29
C ALA A 395 -12.19 -32.80 -10.49
N MET A 396 -12.14 -32.98 -9.16
CA MET A 396 -13.32 -32.87 -8.32
C MET A 396 -13.87 -31.45 -8.25
N LYS A 397 -13.02 -30.42 -8.16
CA LYS A 397 -13.43 -29.01 -8.17
C LYS A 397 -14.09 -28.61 -9.49
N LYS A 398 -13.60 -29.13 -10.62
CA LYS A 398 -14.09 -28.77 -11.96
C LYS A 398 -15.38 -29.50 -12.35
N TYR A 399 -15.50 -30.79 -12.03
CA TYR A 399 -16.60 -31.63 -12.53
C TYR A 399 -17.63 -32.00 -11.45
N ASN A 400 -17.31 -31.79 -10.17
CA ASN A 400 -18.17 -32.05 -9.00
C ASN A 400 -18.86 -33.43 -9.00
N SER A 401 -18.26 -34.42 -9.68
CA SER A 401 -18.79 -35.76 -9.89
C SER A 401 -17.64 -36.76 -9.95
N LEU A 402 -17.68 -37.76 -9.06
CA LEU A 402 -16.65 -38.81 -8.97
C LEU A 402 -16.50 -39.60 -10.27
N LYS A 403 -17.60 -39.84 -10.99
CA LYS A 403 -17.60 -40.63 -12.23
C LYS A 403 -16.93 -39.85 -13.38
N LEU A 404 -17.23 -38.55 -13.50
CA LEU A 404 -16.64 -37.70 -14.52
C LEU A 404 -15.16 -37.41 -14.22
N ALA A 405 -14.83 -37.13 -12.96
CA ALA A 405 -13.46 -36.90 -12.53
C ALA A 405 -12.57 -38.15 -12.72
N ALA A 406 -13.08 -39.34 -12.41
CA ALA A 406 -12.38 -40.61 -12.65
C ALA A 406 -12.10 -40.84 -14.15
N ASN A 407 -13.10 -40.60 -15.01
CA ASN A 407 -12.95 -40.75 -16.46
C ASN A 407 -11.92 -39.78 -17.05
N VAL A 408 -11.91 -38.51 -16.62
CA VAL A 408 -10.97 -37.50 -17.12
C VAL A 408 -9.54 -37.79 -16.67
N LEU A 409 -9.37 -38.32 -15.46
CA LEU A 409 -8.06 -38.70 -14.92
C LEU A 409 -7.58 -40.10 -15.37
N GLY A 410 -8.39 -40.83 -16.13
CA GLY A 410 -8.03 -42.16 -16.63
C GLY A 410 -7.93 -43.25 -15.56
N ILE A 411 -8.55 -43.06 -14.39
CA ILE A 411 -8.54 -44.03 -13.29
C ILE A 411 -9.94 -44.61 -13.03
N SER A 412 -10.02 -45.78 -12.39
CA SER A 412 -11.30 -46.40 -12.08
C SER A 412 -12.06 -45.62 -10.99
N GLN A 413 -13.39 -45.59 -11.07
CA GLN A 413 -14.25 -44.93 -10.08
C GLN A 413 -13.99 -45.39 -8.62
N PRO A 414 -13.77 -46.69 -8.33
CA PRO A 414 -13.40 -47.14 -6.98
C PRO A 414 -12.04 -46.60 -6.51
N THR A 415 -11.04 -46.53 -7.40
CA THR A 415 -9.72 -45.97 -7.09
C THR A 415 -9.80 -44.47 -6.83
N MET A 416 -10.56 -43.74 -7.66
CA MET A 416 -10.86 -42.31 -7.47
C MET A 416 -11.55 -42.07 -6.12
N SER A 417 -12.57 -42.88 -5.80
CA SER A 417 -13.29 -42.77 -4.53
C SER A 417 -12.41 -43.07 -3.32
N ARG A 418 -11.58 -44.12 -3.37
CA ARG A 418 -10.64 -44.46 -2.29
C ARG A 418 -9.60 -43.36 -2.07
N LYS A 419 -9.02 -42.83 -3.15
CA LYS A 419 -7.99 -41.78 -3.08
C LYS A 419 -8.59 -40.44 -2.64
N TYR A 420 -9.73 -40.03 -3.22
CA TYR A 420 -10.44 -38.83 -2.79
C TYR A 420 -10.90 -38.91 -1.33
N LYS A 421 -11.34 -40.09 -0.87
CA LYS A 421 -11.67 -40.31 0.55
C LYS A 421 -10.44 -40.24 1.45
N LYS A 422 -9.30 -40.83 1.07
CA LYS A 422 -8.02 -40.70 1.80
C LYS A 422 -7.57 -39.23 1.91
N ILE A 423 -7.69 -38.48 0.82
CA ILE A 423 -7.39 -37.03 0.79
C ILE A 423 -8.38 -36.26 1.66
N LYS A 424 -9.68 -36.56 1.58
CA LYS A 424 -10.70 -35.92 2.40
C LYS A 424 -10.54 -36.22 3.89
N ASP A 425 -10.23 -37.47 4.25
CA ASP A 425 -10.03 -37.92 5.62
C ASP A 425 -8.75 -37.30 6.23
N ASN A 426 -7.69 -37.12 5.42
CA ASN A 426 -6.50 -36.34 5.79
C ASN A 426 -6.76 -34.83 5.87
N ALA A 427 -7.61 -34.28 4.99
CA ALA A 427 -8.00 -32.87 4.99
C ALA A 427 -8.96 -32.50 6.13
N THR A 428 -9.78 -33.45 6.61
CA THR A 428 -10.78 -33.20 7.67
C THR A 428 -10.19 -33.02 9.08
N ASN A 429 -8.87 -33.12 9.26
CA ASN A 429 -8.21 -32.84 10.54
C ASN A 429 -7.20 -31.67 10.52
N ILE A 430 -7.09 -30.90 9.41
CA ILE A 430 -6.05 -29.86 9.28
C ILE A 430 -6.58 -28.49 8.81
N PHE A 431 -7.72 -28.39 8.12
CA PHE A 431 -8.28 -27.09 7.71
C PHE A 431 -9.03 -26.39 8.85
N SER A 432 -8.28 -25.99 9.89
CA SER A 432 -8.79 -25.24 11.03
C SER A 432 -8.59 -23.74 10.81
N THR A 433 -9.48 -22.92 11.36
CA THR A 433 -9.26 -21.55 11.86
C THR A 433 -7.79 -21.10 11.97
N ARG A 434 -6.92 -21.98 12.48
CA ARG A 434 -5.49 -21.77 12.63
C ARG A 434 -4.76 -21.43 11.33
N THR A 435 -5.08 -22.07 10.19
CA THR A 435 -4.41 -21.79 8.90
C THR A 435 -4.70 -20.37 8.40
N ILE A 436 -5.92 -19.87 8.63
CA ILE A 436 -6.30 -18.50 8.26
C ILE A 436 -5.52 -17.49 9.13
N LEU A 437 -5.45 -17.75 10.44
CA LEU A 437 -4.71 -16.92 11.39
C LEU A 437 -3.20 -16.96 11.14
N GLU A 438 -2.64 -18.12 10.80
CA GLU A 438 -1.23 -18.27 10.44
C GLU A 438 -0.90 -17.55 9.14
N ASN A 439 -1.79 -17.58 8.14
CA ASN A 439 -1.63 -16.78 6.92
C ASN A 439 -1.65 -15.28 7.21
N GLU A 440 -2.55 -14.82 8.06
CA GLU A 440 -2.61 -13.39 8.43
C GLU A 440 -1.38 -12.95 9.23
N LEU A 441 -0.91 -13.81 10.14
CA LEU A 441 0.35 -13.60 10.85
C LEU A 441 1.52 -13.51 9.86
N ASN A 442 1.63 -14.47 8.92
CA ASN A 442 2.68 -14.49 7.91
C ASN A 442 2.71 -13.18 7.10
N LYS A 443 1.54 -12.61 6.74
CA LYS A 443 1.48 -11.30 6.06
C LYS A 443 2.07 -10.18 6.91
N ARG A 444 1.74 -10.11 8.20
CA ARG A 444 2.31 -9.12 9.12
C ARG A 444 3.83 -9.26 9.18
N LEU A 445 4.34 -10.47 9.36
CA LEU A 445 5.78 -10.73 9.45
C LEU A 445 6.51 -10.35 8.16
N ARG A 446 5.93 -10.68 6.99
CA ARG A 446 6.46 -10.26 5.68
C ARG A 446 6.51 -8.75 5.55
N SER A 447 5.44 -8.05 5.91
CA SER A 447 5.39 -6.59 5.86
C SER A 447 6.48 -5.93 6.71
N THR A 448 6.72 -6.46 7.92
CA THR A 448 7.83 -6.00 8.78
C THR A 448 9.18 -6.24 8.11
N ALA A 449 9.42 -7.45 7.59
CA ALA A 449 10.67 -7.79 6.93
C ALA A 449 10.95 -6.97 5.66
N VAL A 450 9.91 -6.69 4.85
CA VAL A 450 9.97 -5.78 3.69
C VAL A 450 10.47 -4.41 4.13
N VAL A 451 9.78 -3.77 5.08
CA VAL A 451 10.09 -2.40 5.52
C VAL A 451 11.49 -2.32 6.12
N ALA A 452 11.85 -3.31 6.94
CA ALA A 452 13.17 -3.43 7.53
C ALA A 452 14.28 -3.58 6.46
N SER A 453 14.08 -4.44 5.46
CA SER A 453 15.07 -4.69 4.40
C SER A 453 15.37 -3.43 3.59
N VAL A 454 14.36 -2.61 3.28
CA VAL A 454 14.53 -1.35 2.55
C VAL A 454 15.17 -0.25 3.41
N THR A 455 15.07 -0.35 4.74
CA THR A 455 15.67 0.61 5.67
C THR A 455 17.19 0.45 5.77
N ILE A 456 17.73 -0.74 5.49
CA ILE A 456 19.17 -1.00 5.51
C ILE A 456 19.86 -0.32 4.34
N SER A 457 20.92 0.43 4.62
CA SER A 457 21.65 1.18 3.57
C SER A 457 22.45 0.23 2.67
N PRO A 458 22.23 0.24 1.33
CA PRO A 458 22.97 -0.61 0.40
C PRO A 458 24.48 -0.40 0.43
N LYS A 459 24.92 0.85 0.68
CA LYS A 459 26.35 1.19 0.75
C LYS A 459 27.00 0.61 1.99
N ILE A 460 26.35 0.75 3.15
CA ILE A 460 26.83 0.20 4.42
C ILE A 460 26.90 -1.32 4.32
N LEU A 461 25.87 -1.94 3.72
CA LEU A 461 25.82 -3.37 3.50
C LEU A 461 26.96 -3.85 2.59
N GLU A 462 27.20 -3.18 1.47
CA GLU A 462 28.25 -3.54 0.52
C GLU A 462 29.65 -3.46 1.16
N ASP A 463 29.90 -2.41 1.94
CA ASP A 463 31.16 -2.23 2.68
C ASP A 463 31.36 -3.32 3.75
N ALA A 464 30.28 -3.73 4.43
CA ALA A 464 30.27 -4.80 5.43
C ALA A 464 30.52 -6.18 4.79
N VAL A 465 29.84 -6.51 3.69
CA VAL A 465 30.01 -7.80 2.97
C VAL A 465 31.41 -7.92 2.36
N LYS A 466 32.01 -6.82 1.90
CA LYS A 466 33.40 -6.82 1.41
C LYS A 466 34.43 -6.98 2.53
N ASN A 467 34.12 -6.55 3.74
CA ASN A 467 35.02 -6.56 4.89
C ASN A 467 34.41 -7.26 6.12
N PRO A 468 34.01 -8.55 6.01
CA PRO A 468 33.18 -9.22 7.01
C PRO A 468 33.92 -9.52 8.33
N LYS A 469 35.23 -9.29 8.39
CA LYS A 469 36.07 -9.48 9.58
C LYS A 469 36.43 -8.18 10.30
N ASN A 470 36.08 -7.02 9.75
CA ASN A 470 36.51 -5.73 10.27
C ASN A 470 35.35 -5.03 11.02
N PRO A 471 35.44 -4.89 12.36
CA PRO A 471 34.38 -4.31 13.18
C PRO A 471 33.95 -2.90 12.76
N ALA A 472 34.87 -2.09 12.21
CA ALA A 472 34.56 -0.72 11.80
C ALA A 472 33.53 -0.65 10.67
N PHE A 473 33.48 -1.66 9.80
CA PHE A 473 32.50 -1.75 8.71
C PHE A 473 31.21 -2.47 9.15
N LEU A 474 31.27 -3.29 10.19
CA LEU A 474 30.12 -4.00 10.74
C LEU A 474 29.30 -3.14 11.70
N GLN A 475 29.94 -2.23 12.45
CA GLN A 475 29.27 -1.43 13.48
C GLN A 475 28.10 -0.59 12.93
N PRO A 476 28.25 0.16 11.81
CA PRO A 476 27.13 0.94 11.28
C PRO A 476 25.95 0.06 10.84
N LEU A 477 26.22 -1.14 10.33
CA LEU A 477 25.19 -2.10 9.94
C LEU A 477 24.48 -2.68 11.17
N SER A 478 25.23 -3.01 12.22
CA SER A 478 24.71 -3.47 13.52
C SER A 478 23.83 -2.40 14.18
N ASP A 479 24.25 -1.13 14.13
CA ASP A 479 23.49 -0.01 14.67
C ASP A 479 22.15 0.17 13.91
N GLN A 480 22.16 0.05 12.57
CA GLN A 480 20.93 0.07 11.78
C GLN A 480 20.00 -1.10 12.11
N LEU A 481 20.54 -2.32 12.19
CA LEU A 481 19.79 -3.51 12.55
C LEU A 481 19.16 -3.36 13.94
N THR A 482 19.91 -2.83 14.91
CA THR A 482 19.44 -2.57 16.28
C THR A 482 18.35 -1.50 16.30
N GLN A 483 18.47 -0.44 15.51
CA GLN A 483 17.42 0.60 15.41
C GLN A 483 16.12 0.07 14.78
N ILE A 484 16.22 -0.84 13.82
CA ILE A 484 15.06 -1.51 13.22
C ILE A 484 14.43 -2.46 14.25
N TYR A 485 15.26 -3.30 14.87
CA TYR A 485 14.86 -4.25 15.92
C TYR A 485 14.15 -3.58 17.09
N THR A 486 14.69 -2.47 17.60
CA THR A 486 14.09 -1.72 18.73
C THR A 486 12.79 -0.99 18.39
N ARG A 487 12.44 -0.87 17.11
CA ARG A 487 11.18 -0.27 16.65
C ARG A 487 10.10 -1.31 16.37
N GLU A 488 10.49 -2.53 16.04
CA GLU A 488 9.56 -3.62 15.79
C GLU A 488 9.29 -4.32 17.13
N ASP A 489 8.18 -3.94 17.77
CA ASP A 489 7.67 -4.69 18.90
C ASP A 489 7.49 -6.15 18.46
N ASP A 490 8.00 -7.09 19.27
CA ASP A 490 7.81 -8.54 19.15
C ASP A 490 8.84 -9.38 18.36
N VAL A 491 9.96 -8.81 17.90
CA VAL A 491 11.09 -9.60 17.35
C VAL A 491 11.95 -10.12 18.51
N GLU A 492 12.30 -11.42 18.51
CA GLU A 492 13.26 -11.96 19.48
C GLU A 492 14.68 -11.61 19.05
N TRP A 493 15.04 -12.01 17.82
CA TRP A 493 16.36 -11.74 17.25
C TRP A 493 16.28 -11.23 15.82
N GLY A 494 17.15 -10.28 15.50
CA GLY A 494 17.43 -9.84 14.14
C GLY A 494 18.83 -10.26 13.74
N PHE A 495 18.98 -10.77 12.52
CA PHE A 495 20.28 -11.18 11.97
C PHE A 495 20.40 -10.84 10.49
N ILE A 496 21.63 -10.68 10.03
CA ILE A 496 21.98 -10.50 8.63
C ILE A 496 22.98 -11.58 8.27
N PHE A 497 22.61 -12.44 7.31
CA PHE A 497 23.51 -13.47 6.80
C PHE A 497 23.97 -13.15 5.39
N TYR A 498 25.18 -13.57 5.04
CA TYR A 498 25.71 -13.49 3.69
C TYR A 498 26.27 -14.86 3.26
N LYS A 499 26.43 -15.07 1.95
CA LYS A 499 27.08 -16.25 1.39
C LYS A 499 28.55 -15.98 1.15
N ASP A 500 29.43 -16.82 1.66
CA ASP A 500 30.85 -16.77 1.36
C ASP A 500 31.18 -17.39 -0.02
N ALA A 501 32.46 -17.43 -0.38
CA ALA A 501 32.91 -17.98 -1.67
C ALA A 501 32.61 -19.48 -1.84
N ASP A 502 32.48 -20.20 -0.73
CA ASP A 502 32.18 -21.64 -0.68
C ASP A 502 30.67 -21.91 -0.55
N ASN A 503 29.84 -20.86 -0.68
CA ASN A 503 28.38 -20.88 -0.56
C ASN A 503 27.88 -21.27 0.85
N ASN A 504 28.73 -21.12 1.87
CA ASN A 504 28.33 -21.22 3.27
C ASN A 504 27.57 -19.96 3.70
N ILE A 505 26.55 -20.14 4.54
CA ILE A 505 25.79 -19.03 5.13
C ILE A 505 26.55 -18.58 6.38
N ILE A 506 26.98 -17.32 6.42
CA ILE A 506 27.77 -16.76 7.53
C ILE A 506 26.99 -15.65 8.21
N ASN A 507 27.04 -15.60 9.54
CA ASN A 507 26.50 -14.46 10.30
C ASN A 507 27.34 -13.19 10.06
N LEU A 508 26.79 -12.21 9.33
CA LEU A 508 27.46 -10.93 9.09
C LEU A 508 27.31 -9.99 10.28
N THR A 509 26.11 -9.89 10.83
CA THR A 509 25.81 -9.12 12.05
C THR A 509 24.46 -9.56 12.61
N SER A 510 24.24 -9.39 13.90
CA SER A 510 23.02 -9.81 14.59
C SER A 510 22.79 -9.01 15.87
N SER A 511 21.63 -9.18 16.50
CA SER A 511 21.37 -8.64 17.83
C SER A 511 22.41 -9.17 18.84
N ALA A 512 22.65 -8.39 19.91
CA ALA A 512 23.72 -8.63 20.86
C ALA A 512 23.62 -9.98 21.61
N ASP A 513 22.40 -10.51 21.69
CA ASP A 513 22.02 -11.75 22.37
C ASP A 513 21.74 -12.91 21.40
N PHE A 514 21.94 -12.70 20.09
CA PHE A 514 21.77 -13.76 19.11
C PHE A 514 22.78 -14.88 19.31
N VAL A 515 22.33 -16.13 19.19
CA VAL A 515 23.10 -17.28 19.67
C VAL A 515 24.31 -17.60 18.80
N ILE A 516 24.25 -17.25 17.51
CA ILE A 516 25.31 -17.52 16.56
C ILE A 516 26.24 -16.31 16.52
N PRO A 517 27.53 -16.44 16.86
CA PRO A 517 28.43 -15.30 16.90
C PRO A 517 28.69 -14.76 15.49
N VAL A 518 28.95 -13.45 15.41
CA VAL A 518 29.32 -12.78 14.17
C VAL A 518 30.57 -13.44 13.57
N GLY A 519 30.51 -13.79 12.28
CA GLY A 519 31.55 -14.49 11.54
C GLY A 519 31.47 -16.02 11.57
N ALA A 520 30.55 -16.60 12.33
CA ALA A 520 30.35 -18.05 12.35
C ALA A 520 29.45 -18.54 11.19
N ILE A 521 29.67 -19.80 10.80
CA ILE A 521 28.83 -20.51 9.83
C ILE A 521 27.50 -20.87 10.50
N TYR A 522 26.42 -20.61 9.79
CA TYR A 522 25.07 -21.00 10.16
C TYR A 522 24.82 -22.46 9.75
N TYR A 523 24.58 -23.34 10.74
CA TYR A 523 24.21 -24.75 10.53
C TYR A 523 22.75 -24.96 10.97
N GLY A 524 21.80 -24.40 10.22
CA GLY A 524 20.37 -24.48 10.56
C GLY A 524 19.63 -25.66 9.96
N SER A 525 18.36 -25.76 10.35
CA SER A 525 17.41 -26.75 9.84
C SER A 525 17.18 -26.62 8.33
N GLU A 526 16.76 -27.70 7.66
CA GLU A 526 16.39 -27.63 6.23
C GLU A 526 15.30 -26.57 5.98
N ILE A 527 14.38 -26.39 6.93
CA ILE A 527 13.26 -25.45 6.87
C ILE A 527 13.71 -23.99 6.73
N ILE A 528 14.72 -23.56 7.49
CA ILE A 528 15.23 -22.20 7.39
C ILE A 528 16.18 -22.04 6.21
N ASN A 529 16.92 -23.09 5.81
CA ASN A 529 17.74 -23.06 4.60
C ASN A 529 16.90 -22.83 3.34
N ASP A 530 15.68 -23.38 3.28
CA ASP A 530 14.71 -23.08 2.21
C ASP A 530 14.26 -21.61 2.25
N THR A 531 13.98 -21.09 3.43
CA THR A 531 13.56 -19.69 3.64
C THR A 531 14.66 -18.71 3.22
N ILE A 532 15.91 -19.02 3.55
CA ILE A 532 17.11 -18.29 3.15
C ILE A 532 17.32 -18.38 1.63
N SER A 533 17.17 -19.56 1.05
CA SER A 533 17.34 -19.77 -0.39
C SER A 533 16.30 -18.97 -1.20
N ASN A 534 15.04 -18.98 -0.76
CA ASN A 534 13.98 -18.13 -1.32
C ASN A 534 14.36 -16.65 -1.26
N ALA A 535 14.92 -16.17 -0.15
CA ALA A 535 15.37 -14.79 -0.03
C ALA A 535 16.48 -14.47 -1.03
N TYR A 536 17.42 -15.38 -1.30
CA TYR A 536 18.42 -15.20 -2.37
C TYR A 536 17.85 -15.22 -3.80
N GLU A 537 16.65 -15.76 -3.99
CA GLU A 537 15.88 -15.65 -5.25
C GLU A 537 15.05 -14.35 -5.33
N GLY A 538 15.07 -13.54 -4.27
CA GLY A 538 14.29 -12.30 -4.14
C GLY A 538 12.88 -12.51 -3.58
N VAL A 539 12.58 -13.70 -3.05
CA VAL A 539 11.28 -14.03 -2.46
C VAL A 539 11.34 -13.89 -0.94
N ILE A 540 10.49 -13.02 -0.40
CA ILE A 540 10.32 -12.91 1.05
C ILE A 540 9.46 -14.07 1.51
N SER A 541 9.99 -14.89 2.41
CA SER A 541 9.31 -16.07 2.89
C SER A 541 9.33 -16.13 4.43
N VAL A 542 8.34 -16.83 4.97
CA VAL A 542 8.17 -17.05 6.40
C VAL A 542 8.14 -18.55 6.62
N SER A 543 9.03 -19.06 7.45
CA SER A 543 9.07 -20.48 7.77
C SER A 543 7.81 -20.92 8.53
N PRO A 544 7.42 -22.21 8.47
CA PRO A 544 6.57 -22.79 9.50
C PRO A 544 7.28 -22.75 10.86
N ILE A 545 6.55 -23.01 11.95
CA ILE A 545 7.20 -23.14 13.26
C ILE A 545 8.14 -24.35 13.19
N TYR A 546 9.41 -24.14 13.49
CA TYR A 546 10.43 -25.20 13.56
C TYR A 546 11.08 -25.22 14.94
N GLU A 547 11.79 -26.31 15.22
CA GLU A 547 12.56 -26.50 16.46
C GLU A 547 14.02 -26.73 16.10
N ASP A 548 14.91 -26.07 16.83
CA ASP A 548 16.36 -26.25 16.76
C ASP A 548 16.95 -26.35 18.17
N GLU A 549 18.28 -26.41 18.27
CA GLU A 549 18.99 -26.50 19.54
C GLU A 549 18.83 -25.24 20.43
N TYR A 550 18.27 -24.16 19.88
CA TYR A 550 18.09 -22.87 20.54
C TYR A 550 16.63 -22.60 20.95
N GLY A 551 15.65 -23.28 20.36
CA GLY A 551 14.25 -23.15 20.75
C GLY A 551 13.25 -23.53 19.66
N SER A 552 12.04 -22.98 19.78
CA SER A 552 10.99 -23.10 18.78
C SER A 552 10.73 -21.74 18.15
N TRP A 553 10.92 -21.64 16.85
CA TRP A 553 10.97 -20.37 16.14
C TRP A 553 10.07 -20.34 14.93
N LYS A 554 9.69 -19.14 14.54
CA LYS A 554 9.16 -18.83 13.23
C LYS A 554 10.01 -17.70 12.67
N THR A 555 10.51 -17.85 11.46
CA THR A 555 11.52 -16.95 10.91
C THR A 555 11.02 -16.33 9.62
N CYS A 556 11.22 -15.03 9.45
CA CYS A 556 11.03 -14.36 8.18
C CYS A 556 12.38 -13.95 7.61
N CYS A 557 12.62 -14.26 6.33
CA CYS A 557 13.81 -13.80 5.62
C CYS A 557 13.43 -12.89 4.45
N ALA A 558 14.19 -11.79 4.29
CA ALA A 558 14.07 -10.86 3.20
C ALA A 558 15.43 -10.62 2.51
N PRO A 559 15.45 -10.41 1.18
CA PRO A 559 16.67 -10.08 0.44
C PRO A 559 17.21 -8.70 0.83
N LEU A 560 18.54 -8.58 0.84
CA LEU A 560 19.22 -7.30 0.92
C LEU A 560 20.05 -7.05 -0.34
N TYR A 561 19.85 -5.88 -0.92
CA TYR A 561 20.41 -5.50 -2.22
C TYR A 561 21.60 -4.54 -2.05
N ASP A 562 22.60 -4.70 -2.91
CA ASP A 562 23.68 -3.73 -3.06
C ASP A 562 23.25 -2.50 -3.87
N THR A 563 24.19 -1.59 -4.09
CA THR A 563 23.95 -0.36 -4.85
C THR A 563 23.51 -0.62 -6.30
N ASN A 564 23.91 -1.75 -6.88
CA ASN A 564 23.62 -2.20 -8.23
C ASN A 564 22.33 -3.04 -8.34
N GLY A 565 21.64 -3.30 -7.22
CA GLY A 565 20.42 -4.11 -7.22
C GLY A 565 20.66 -5.61 -7.23
N LYS A 566 21.88 -6.08 -6.88
CA LYS A 566 22.17 -7.50 -6.69
C LYS A 566 21.94 -7.89 -5.23
N ILE A 567 21.34 -9.06 -5.01
CA ILE A 567 21.20 -9.62 -3.66
C ILE A 567 22.59 -10.05 -3.16
N VAL A 568 23.03 -9.46 -2.05
CA VAL A 568 24.36 -9.72 -1.45
C VAL A 568 24.29 -10.29 -0.04
N ALA A 569 23.15 -10.13 0.62
CA ALA A 569 22.90 -10.65 1.95
C ALA A 569 21.40 -10.87 2.14
N ILE A 570 21.03 -11.45 3.27
CA ILE A 570 19.65 -11.64 3.70
C ILE A 570 19.47 -11.04 5.09
N LEU A 571 18.31 -10.43 5.32
CA LEU A 571 17.84 -10.02 6.64
C LEU A 571 16.91 -11.12 7.16
N GLY A 572 17.09 -11.51 8.41
CA GLY A 572 16.22 -12.45 9.10
C GLY A 572 15.71 -11.89 10.42
N PHE A 573 14.46 -12.25 10.73
CA PHE A 573 13.87 -12.03 12.05
C PHE A 573 13.32 -13.33 12.61
N ASP A 574 13.75 -13.67 13.82
CA ASP A 574 13.22 -14.80 14.59
C ASP A 574 12.15 -14.34 15.56
N TYR A 575 11.06 -15.08 15.54
CA TYR A 575 9.91 -14.88 16.39
C TYR A 575 9.71 -16.10 17.28
N SER A 576 9.67 -15.90 18.60
CA SER A 576 9.52 -17.01 19.55
C SER A 576 8.15 -17.69 19.43
N LYS A 577 8.09 -18.99 19.72
CA LYS A 577 6.82 -19.75 19.79
C LYS A 577 5.78 -19.09 20.69
N GLN A 578 6.22 -18.44 21.77
CA GLN A 578 5.33 -17.73 22.69
C GLN A 578 4.72 -16.49 22.02
N TYR A 579 5.54 -15.70 21.30
CA TYR A 579 5.02 -14.62 20.48
C TYR A 579 4.00 -15.13 19.46
N VAL A 580 4.33 -16.17 18.69
CA VAL A 580 3.45 -16.71 17.65
C VAL A 580 2.09 -17.12 18.24
N LYS A 581 2.08 -17.76 19.42
CA LYS A 581 0.83 -18.08 20.13
C LYS A 581 0.05 -16.83 20.52
N ASN A 582 0.70 -15.83 21.13
CA ASN A 582 0.05 -14.58 21.55
C ASN A 582 -0.51 -13.81 20.35
N ALA A 583 0.25 -13.75 19.24
CA ALA A 583 -0.14 -13.09 18.01
C ALA A 583 -1.34 -13.79 17.36
N LEU A 584 -1.36 -15.13 17.34
CA LEU A 584 -2.52 -15.90 16.86
C LEU A 584 -3.75 -15.68 17.73
N VAL A 585 -3.61 -15.60 19.06
CA VAL A 585 -4.72 -15.25 19.98
C VAL A 585 -5.23 -13.84 19.73
N TYR A 586 -4.33 -12.86 19.57
CA TYR A 586 -4.69 -11.49 19.24
C TYR A 586 -5.41 -11.41 17.89
N LEU A 587 -4.89 -12.08 16.86
CA LEU A 587 -5.51 -12.16 15.54
C LEU A 587 -6.86 -12.87 15.60
N SER A 588 -6.99 -13.93 16.39
CA SER A 588 -8.26 -14.63 16.60
C SER A 588 -9.30 -13.72 17.26
N THR A 589 -8.88 -12.90 18.22
CA THR A 589 -9.73 -11.91 18.90
C THR A 589 -10.09 -10.75 17.95
N SER A 590 -9.15 -10.28 17.13
CA SER A 590 -9.38 -9.17 16.21
C SER A 590 -10.21 -9.57 14.99
N LEU A 591 -10.14 -10.85 14.58
CA LEU A 591 -10.86 -11.44 13.46
C LEU A 591 -12.13 -12.22 13.88
N ASN A 592 -12.46 -12.22 15.18
CA ASN A 592 -13.59 -12.95 15.78
C ASN A 592 -13.61 -14.46 15.43
N ILE A 593 -12.45 -15.12 15.47
CA ILE A 593 -12.32 -16.55 15.22
C ILE A 593 -12.03 -17.27 16.54
N VAL A 594 -12.85 -18.25 16.92
CA VAL A 594 -12.66 -19.01 18.17
C VAL A 594 -11.59 -20.08 17.96
N LEU A 595 -10.47 -19.98 18.68
CA LEU A 595 -9.47 -21.05 18.79
C LEU A 595 -10.07 -22.16 19.66
N THR A 596 -10.31 -23.35 19.09
CA THR A 596 -10.66 -24.57 19.84
C THR A 596 -9.43 -25.28 20.35
#